data_AF-A0A1I6WFL3-F1
#
_entry.id   AF-A0A1I6WFL3-F1
#
_cell.length_a   1.000
_cell.length_b   1.000
_cell.length_c   1.000
_cell.angle_alpha   90.00
_cell.angle_beta   90.00
_cell.angle_gamma   90.00
#
_symmetry.space_group_name_H-M   'P 1'
#
loop_
_entity.id
_entity.type
_entity.pdbx_description
1 polymer ?
#
loop_
_entity_poly.entity_id
_entity_poly.type
_entity_poly.pdbx_seq_one_letter_code
_entity_poly.pdbx_strand_id
1 'polypeptide(L)'
;MTAPDFKKEGNFLDILLERQTIRSFSEKPITLIELSSILYFVWGAQSCKRDFGVGATLFKTSPSGGARHPIEVYPYISNVTGIKEGLYHYNVQNHSLNVINKDKITDIIDMAAGQKYIKDASVLFFYTACLERPMWKYKTPRVYRIVMKDVGHLSQTFYLVASWLKLGAFLLDTLKTN
;
A
#
# COMPACT_ATOMS: atom_id res chain seq x y z
N MET A 1 10.54 -0.50 -11.57
CA MET A 1 9.62 0.28 -12.41
C MET A 1 10.12 1.70 -12.36
N THR A 2 10.18 2.41 -13.48
CA THR A 2 10.42 3.86 -13.46
C THR A 2 9.26 4.55 -12.75
N ALA A 3 9.49 5.73 -12.15
CA ALA A 3 8.39 6.52 -11.59
C ALA A 3 7.26 6.61 -12.63
N PRO A 4 5.99 6.40 -12.22
CA PRO A 4 4.89 6.35 -13.17
C PRO A 4 4.80 7.68 -13.90
N ASP A 5 4.54 7.64 -15.21
CA ASP A 5 4.13 8.82 -15.95
C ASP A 5 2.65 9.08 -15.64
N PHE A 6 2.37 10.17 -14.92
CA PHE A 6 1.02 10.51 -14.49
C PHE A 6 0.68 11.95 -14.87
N LYS A 7 -0.58 12.15 -15.27
CA LYS A 7 -1.12 13.48 -15.47
C LYS A 7 -1.50 14.08 -14.13
N LYS A 8 -1.12 15.34 -13.89
CA LYS A 8 -1.54 16.11 -12.71
C LYS A 8 -2.96 16.66 -12.89
N GLU A 9 -3.89 15.78 -13.23
CA GLU A 9 -5.30 16.10 -13.45
C GLU A 9 -6.13 15.60 -12.27
N GLY A 10 -7.24 16.28 -11.96
CA GLY A 10 -8.13 15.94 -10.85
C GLY A 10 -8.14 17.01 -9.75
N ASN A 11 -9.33 17.48 -9.40
CA ASN A 11 -9.52 18.44 -8.31
C ASN A 11 -9.46 17.70 -6.96
N PHE A 12 -8.59 18.17 -6.06
CA PHE A 12 -8.41 17.55 -4.75
C PHE A 12 -9.70 17.52 -3.91
N LEU A 13 -10.51 18.58 -3.95
CA LEU A 13 -11.75 18.63 -3.18
C LEU A 13 -12.74 17.58 -3.67
N ASP A 14 -12.87 17.42 -4.99
CA ASP A 14 -13.75 16.41 -5.58
C ASP A 14 -13.30 15.01 -5.17
N ILE A 15 -12.00 14.70 -5.26
CA ILE A 15 -11.42 13.41 -4.84
C ILE A 15 -11.72 13.12 -3.37
N LEU A 16 -11.56 14.13 -2.50
CA LEU A 16 -11.80 13.99 -1.07
C LEU A 16 -13.28 13.71 -0.76
N LEU A 17 -14.19 14.36 -1.48
CA LEU A 17 -15.65 14.22 -1.31
C LEU A 17 -16.20 12.93 -1.94
N GLU A 18 -15.66 12.49 -3.08
CA GLU A 18 -16.03 11.26 -3.77
C GLU A 18 -15.49 9.99 -3.09
N ARG A 19 -14.47 10.13 -2.24
CA ARG A 19 -13.83 9.01 -1.56
C ARG A 19 -14.86 8.14 -0.85
N GLN A 20 -14.84 6.85 -1.13
CA GLN A 20 -15.75 5.87 -0.53
C GLN A 20 -15.12 4.48 -0.48
N THR A 21 -15.68 3.61 0.37
CA THR A 21 -15.32 2.20 0.42
C THR A 21 -16.15 1.42 -0.61
N ILE A 22 -15.49 0.80 -1.57
CA ILE A 22 -16.13 0.03 -2.64
C ILE A 22 -15.76 -1.44 -2.45
N ARG A 23 -16.77 -2.30 -2.41
CA ARG A 23 -16.64 -3.76 -2.23
C ARG A 23 -17.28 -4.57 -3.37
N SER A 24 -17.57 -3.89 -4.48
CA SER A 24 -18.05 -4.51 -5.72
C SER A 24 -17.04 -4.18 -6.81
N PHE A 25 -16.44 -5.22 -7.40
CA PHE A 25 -15.37 -5.11 -8.37
C PHE A 25 -15.80 -5.67 -9.70
N SER A 26 -15.36 -5.04 -10.79
CA SER A 26 -15.50 -5.60 -12.13
C SER A 26 -14.38 -6.61 -12.40
N GLU A 27 -14.61 -7.52 -13.34
CA GLU A 27 -13.58 -8.45 -13.82
C GLU A 27 -12.48 -7.80 -14.69
N LYS A 28 -12.60 -6.50 -14.97
CA LYS A 28 -11.60 -5.77 -15.76
C LYS A 28 -10.27 -5.67 -14.99
N PRO A 29 -9.13 -6.00 -15.61
CA PRO A 29 -7.83 -5.81 -14.98
C PRO A 29 -7.54 -4.32 -14.77
N ILE A 30 -6.83 -4.00 -13.70
CA ILE A 30 -6.17 -2.70 -13.62
C ILE A 30 -4.89 -2.72 -14.48
N THR A 31 -4.52 -1.56 -14.99
CA THR A 31 -3.31 -1.38 -15.78
C THR A 31 -2.06 -1.38 -14.92
N LEU A 32 -0.92 -1.66 -15.55
CA LEU A 32 0.38 -1.55 -14.90
C LEU A 32 0.64 -0.13 -14.36
N ILE A 33 0.20 0.90 -15.09
CA ILE A 33 0.38 2.31 -14.73
C ILE A 33 -0.44 2.66 -13.48
N GLU A 34 -1.69 2.18 -13.38
CA GLU A 34 -2.51 2.37 -12.18
C GLU A 34 -1.88 1.69 -10.95
N LEU A 35 -1.44 0.43 -11.07
CA LEU A 35 -0.75 -0.25 -9.97
C LEU A 35 0.54 0.49 -9.58
N SER A 36 1.35 0.88 -10.56
CA SER A 36 2.58 1.65 -10.35
C SER A 36 2.30 2.96 -9.61
N SER A 37 1.23 3.66 -10.00
CA SER A 37 0.79 4.92 -9.39
C SER A 37 0.35 4.72 -7.93
N ILE A 38 -0.46 3.70 -7.66
CA ILE A 38 -0.85 3.33 -6.29
C ILE A 38 0.41 3.04 -5.45
N LEU A 39 1.31 2.19 -5.94
CA LEU A 39 2.53 1.83 -5.22
C LEU A 39 3.42 3.05 -4.93
N TYR A 40 3.58 3.92 -5.93
CA TYR A 40 4.40 5.11 -5.84
C TYR A 40 3.84 6.14 -4.86
N PHE A 41 2.55 6.50 -4.99
CA PHE A 41 1.95 7.56 -4.21
C PHE A 41 1.53 7.15 -2.80
N VAL A 42 1.27 5.86 -2.55
CA VAL A 42 0.88 5.41 -1.20
C VAL A 42 2.13 5.01 -0.40
N TRP A 43 2.98 4.15 -0.95
CA TRP A 43 4.11 3.58 -0.19
C TRP A 43 5.50 3.97 -0.73
N GLY A 44 5.59 4.65 -1.87
CA GLY A 44 6.84 5.00 -2.53
C GLY A 44 7.58 6.18 -1.90
N ALA A 45 8.88 6.24 -2.17
CA ALA A 45 9.73 7.36 -1.82
C ALA A 45 9.39 8.59 -2.69
N GLN A 46 9.20 9.75 -2.07
CA GLN A 46 9.03 11.02 -2.78
C GLN A 46 10.31 11.86 -2.75
N SER A 47 11.07 11.76 -1.66
CA SER A 47 12.42 12.30 -1.60
C SER A 47 13.22 11.58 -0.52
N CYS A 48 14.55 11.70 -0.61
CA CYS A 48 15.47 11.23 0.42
C CYS A 48 16.46 12.36 0.72
N LYS A 49 16.60 12.71 1.99
CA LYS A 49 17.54 13.74 2.45
C LYS A 49 18.54 13.10 3.41
N ARG A 50 19.82 13.44 3.31
CA ARG A 50 20.83 13.00 4.27
C ARG A 50 21.04 14.08 5.31
N ASP A 51 20.79 13.74 6.57
CA ASP A 51 21.03 14.64 7.71
C ASP A 51 22.27 14.14 8.49
N PHE A 52 23.15 15.07 8.85
CA PHE A 52 24.33 14.75 9.67
C PHE A 52 23.90 14.15 11.02
N GLY A 53 24.48 12.99 11.36
CA GLY A 53 24.21 12.28 12.63
C GLY A 53 22.96 11.38 12.66
N VAL A 54 22.07 11.44 11.66
CA VAL A 54 20.84 10.63 11.59
C VAL A 54 20.79 9.73 10.35
N GLY A 55 21.63 10.01 9.34
CA GLY A 55 21.71 9.23 8.11
C GLY A 55 20.70 9.69 7.05
N ALA A 56 20.35 8.79 6.14
CA ALA A 56 19.36 9.07 5.10
C ALA A 56 17.93 9.01 5.67
N THR A 57 17.21 10.13 5.59
CA THR A 57 15.80 10.26 5.96
C THR A 57 14.93 10.15 4.71
N LEU A 58 14.03 9.17 4.72
CA LEU A 58 13.04 8.94 3.66
C LEU A 58 11.81 9.80 3.89
N PHE A 59 11.30 10.44 2.84
CA PHE A 59 10.02 11.14 2.84
C PHE A 59 9.05 10.47 1.88
N LYS A 60 7.84 10.21 2.37
CA LYS A 60 6.70 9.72 1.58
C LYS A 60 5.58 10.76 1.62
N THR A 61 4.53 10.55 0.83
CA THR A 61 3.30 11.37 0.84
C THR A 61 2.60 11.30 2.19
N SER A 62 2.47 10.09 2.77
CA SER A 62 1.92 9.89 4.10
C SER A 62 2.99 10.16 5.18
N PRO A 63 2.62 10.85 6.27
CA PRO A 63 3.54 11.06 7.38
C PRO A 63 3.79 9.78 8.17
N SER A 64 4.96 9.70 8.81
CA SER A 64 5.33 8.61 9.71
C SER A 64 6.03 9.16 10.95
N GLY A 65 5.80 8.53 12.12
CA GLY A 65 6.44 8.91 13.37
C GLY A 65 7.97 8.99 13.26
N GLY A 66 8.53 10.19 13.37
CA GLY A 66 9.96 10.43 13.23
C GLY A 66 10.54 10.08 11.84
N ALA A 67 9.71 10.05 10.80
CA ALA A 67 10.06 9.64 9.44
C ALA A 67 10.73 8.25 9.38
N ARG A 68 10.22 7.30 10.18
CA ARG A 68 10.80 5.95 10.27
C ARG A 68 10.22 4.97 9.26
N HIS A 69 8.99 5.21 8.79
CA HIS A 69 8.29 4.41 7.78
C HIS A 69 8.43 2.89 8.03
N PRO A 70 7.89 2.37 9.16
CA PRO A 70 7.98 0.96 9.53
C PRO A 70 7.19 0.04 8.60
N ILE A 71 6.16 0.58 7.92
CA ILE A 71 5.22 -0.22 7.13
C ILE A 71 5.84 -0.65 5.80
N GLU A 72 5.78 -1.95 5.56
CA GLU A 72 6.10 -2.61 4.29
C GLU A 72 4.80 -3.13 3.66
N VAL A 73 4.75 -3.16 2.32
CA VAL A 73 3.58 -3.62 1.57
C VAL A 73 3.91 -4.78 0.65
N TYR A 74 3.04 -5.77 0.67
CA TYR A 74 3.15 -6.99 -0.12
C TYR A 74 1.89 -7.14 -0.98
N PRO A 75 1.91 -6.67 -2.24
CA PRO A 75 0.77 -6.87 -3.13
C PRO A 75 0.67 -8.33 -3.56
N TYR A 76 -0.46 -8.96 -3.29
CA TYR A 76 -0.92 -10.14 -4.01
C TYR A 76 -1.69 -9.67 -5.24
N ILE A 77 -1.13 -9.95 -6.42
CA ILE A 77 -1.65 -9.52 -7.70
C ILE A 77 -2.43 -10.68 -8.30
N SER A 78 -3.71 -10.45 -8.62
CA SER A 78 -4.59 -11.43 -9.25
C SER A 78 -4.91 -11.05 -10.70
N ASN A 79 -5.14 -9.76 -10.96
CA ASN A 79 -5.66 -9.28 -12.25
C ASN A 79 -5.07 -7.91 -12.64
N VAL A 80 -3.80 -7.91 -13.08
CA VAL A 80 -3.09 -6.70 -13.54
C VAL A 80 -2.48 -6.96 -14.90
N THR A 81 -2.72 -6.06 -15.86
CA THR A 81 -2.17 -6.19 -17.21
C THR A 81 -0.64 -6.22 -17.18
N GLY A 82 -0.04 -7.29 -17.72
CA GLY A 82 1.41 -7.41 -17.87
C GLY A 82 2.17 -7.91 -16.62
N ILE A 83 1.48 -8.25 -15.54
CA ILE A 83 2.08 -8.89 -14.35
C ILE A 83 1.42 -10.25 -14.11
N LYS A 84 2.23 -11.27 -13.83
CA LYS A 84 1.72 -12.61 -13.50
C LYS A 84 1.10 -12.61 -12.10
N GLU A 85 0.07 -13.44 -11.93
CA GLU A 85 -0.50 -13.68 -10.61
C GLU A 85 0.58 -14.11 -9.59
N GLY A 86 0.48 -13.63 -8.36
CA GLY A 86 1.40 -13.99 -7.29
C GLY A 86 1.51 -12.95 -6.18
N LEU A 87 2.25 -13.31 -5.14
CA LEU A 87 2.63 -12.43 -4.03
C LEU A 87 3.98 -11.77 -4.31
N TYR A 88 4.04 -10.46 -4.13
CA TYR A 88 5.22 -9.66 -4.34
C TYR A 88 5.54 -8.82 -3.10
N HIS A 89 6.78 -8.36 -2.99
CA HIS A 89 7.20 -7.31 -2.08
C HIS A 89 7.50 -6.04 -2.87
N TYR A 90 6.98 -4.91 -2.40
CA TYR A 90 7.28 -3.62 -3.02
C TYR A 90 8.60 -3.05 -2.50
N ASN A 91 9.61 -3.04 -3.38
CA ASN A 91 10.89 -2.40 -3.13
C ASN A 91 10.79 -0.90 -3.41
N VAL A 92 10.74 -0.12 -2.32
CA VAL A 92 10.64 1.34 -2.32
C VAL A 92 11.85 2.02 -2.99
N GLN A 93 13.06 1.50 -2.80
CA GLN A 93 14.30 2.12 -3.30
C GLN A 93 14.32 2.18 -4.82
N ASN A 94 13.91 1.08 -5.46
CA ASN A 94 13.98 0.92 -6.91
C ASN A 94 12.60 1.06 -7.58
N HIS A 95 11.58 1.44 -6.80
CA HIS A 95 10.17 1.42 -7.21
C HIS A 95 9.84 0.14 -8.00
N SER A 96 10.02 -1.04 -7.42
CA SER A 96 9.93 -2.32 -8.13
C SER A 96 9.23 -3.40 -7.32
N LEU A 97 8.79 -4.46 -8.00
CA LEU A 97 8.17 -5.62 -7.36
C LEU A 97 9.15 -6.79 -7.38
N ASN A 98 9.46 -7.31 -6.19
CA ASN A 98 10.21 -8.54 -6.01
C ASN A 98 9.22 -9.68 -5.84
N VAL A 99 9.38 -10.76 -6.61
CA VAL A 99 8.52 -11.95 -6.47
C VAL A 99 8.82 -12.63 -5.13
N ILE A 100 7.79 -12.88 -4.33
CA ILE A 100 7.87 -13.67 -3.09
C ILE A 100 7.33 -15.07 -3.33
N ASN A 101 6.13 -15.17 -3.91
CA ASN A 101 5.51 -16.43 -4.27
C ASN A 101 4.72 -16.28 -5.57
N LYS A 102 4.76 -17.27 -6.46
CA LYS A 102 3.96 -17.31 -7.69
C LYS A 102 2.71 -18.19 -7.57
N ASP A 103 2.58 -18.88 -6.46
CA ASP A 103 1.45 -19.75 -6.19
C ASP A 103 0.20 -18.93 -5.86
N LYS A 104 -0.94 -19.46 -6.29
CA LYS A 104 -2.25 -18.88 -6.00
C LYS A 104 -2.59 -19.06 -4.53
N ILE A 105 -3.05 -17.98 -3.87
CA ILE A 105 -3.59 -18.07 -2.51
C ILE A 105 -5.04 -18.56 -2.61
N THR A 106 -5.29 -19.81 -2.20
CA THR A 106 -6.60 -20.46 -2.36
C THR A 106 -7.54 -20.23 -1.17
N ASP A 107 -7.01 -19.89 -0.01
CA ASP A 107 -7.72 -19.74 1.27
C ASP A 107 -8.01 -18.28 1.64
N ILE A 108 -7.80 -17.33 0.72
CA ILE A 108 -7.90 -15.89 1.00
C ILE A 108 -9.24 -15.44 1.59
N ILE A 109 -10.34 -16.11 1.21
CA ILE A 109 -11.68 -15.81 1.74
C ILE A 109 -11.77 -16.20 3.22
N ASP A 110 -11.19 -17.34 3.60
CA ASP A 110 -11.19 -17.80 4.99
C ASP A 110 -10.28 -16.91 5.86
N MET A 111 -9.09 -16.60 5.34
CA MET A 111 -8.20 -15.59 5.93
C MET A 111 -8.93 -14.26 6.14
N ALA A 112 -9.80 -13.86 5.21
CA ALA A 112 -10.62 -12.65 5.29
C ALA A 112 -11.89 -12.78 6.15
N ALA A 113 -11.97 -13.79 7.02
CA ALA A 113 -13.14 -14.08 7.85
C ALA A 113 -14.45 -14.25 7.05
N GLY A 114 -14.38 -14.85 5.87
CA GLY A 114 -15.53 -15.15 5.02
C GLY A 114 -15.96 -14.03 4.07
N GLN A 115 -15.17 -12.95 3.97
CA GLN A 115 -15.51 -11.80 3.13
C GLN A 115 -15.28 -12.09 1.65
N LYS A 116 -16.36 -12.53 0.99
CA LYS A 116 -16.32 -13.04 -0.40
C LYS A 116 -15.81 -12.03 -1.43
N TYR A 117 -16.08 -10.75 -1.24
CA TYR A 117 -15.70 -9.68 -2.19
C TYR A 117 -14.18 -9.52 -2.36
N ILE A 118 -13.38 -10.05 -1.44
CA ILE A 118 -11.91 -10.01 -1.50
C ILE A 118 -11.37 -10.75 -2.73
N LYS A 119 -12.03 -11.83 -3.14
CA LYS A 119 -11.61 -12.63 -4.29
C LYS A 119 -11.73 -11.88 -5.62
N ASP A 120 -12.59 -10.86 -5.67
CA ASP A 120 -12.89 -10.10 -6.88
C ASP A 120 -11.94 -8.89 -7.04
N ALA A 121 -11.13 -8.60 -6.02
CA ALA A 121 -10.15 -7.52 -6.07
C ALA A 121 -8.99 -7.86 -7.02
N SER A 122 -8.60 -6.91 -7.86
CA SER A 122 -7.46 -7.09 -8.78
C SER A 122 -6.12 -7.26 -8.06
N VAL A 123 -5.96 -6.57 -6.92
CA VAL A 123 -4.77 -6.61 -6.07
C VAL A 123 -5.19 -6.48 -4.62
N LEU A 124 -4.59 -7.30 -3.74
CA LEU A 124 -4.71 -7.19 -2.28
C LEU A 124 -3.36 -6.76 -1.71
N PHE A 125 -3.36 -5.68 -0.93
CA PHE A 125 -2.13 -5.14 -0.35
C PHE A 125 -2.02 -5.56 1.11
N PHE A 126 -1.11 -6.49 1.41
CA PHE A 126 -0.84 -6.90 2.78
C PHE A 126 0.16 -5.95 3.43
N TYR A 127 -0.22 -5.42 4.60
CA TYR A 127 0.61 -4.52 5.37
C TYR A 127 1.37 -5.34 6.41
N THR A 128 2.66 -5.08 6.54
CA THR A 128 3.48 -5.59 7.66
C THR A 128 4.26 -4.43 8.26
N ALA A 129 4.84 -4.62 9.44
CA ALA A 129 5.63 -3.59 10.11
C ALA A 129 6.98 -4.15 10.58
N CYS A 130 8.07 -3.51 10.15
CA CYS A 130 9.40 -3.71 10.72
C CYS A 130 9.53 -2.83 11.97
N LEU A 131 9.25 -3.41 13.13
CA LEU A 131 9.17 -2.70 14.41
C LEU A 131 10.54 -2.17 14.88
N GLU A 132 11.62 -2.76 14.41
CA GLU A 132 12.99 -2.36 14.70
C GLU A 132 13.28 -0.92 14.23
N ARG A 133 12.69 -0.50 13.08
CA ARG A 133 12.90 0.83 12.48
C ARG A 133 12.46 1.99 13.37
N PRO A 134 11.32 1.93 14.07
CA PRO A 134 10.95 2.97 15.02
C PRO A 134 11.50 2.71 16.43
N MET A 135 11.76 1.46 16.83
CA MET A 135 12.17 1.12 18.19
C MET A 135 13.53 1.69 18.63
N TRP A 136 14.49 1.87 17.70
CA TRP A 136 15.77 2.49 18.08
C TRP A 136 15.60 3.91 18.67
N LYS A 137 14.58 4.65 18.18
CA LYS A 137 14.23 6.00 18.64
C LYS A 137 13.15 5.97 19.73
N TYR A 138 12.18 5.08 19.62
CA TYR A 138 11.05 4.94 20.54
C TYR A 138 11.13 3.61 21.30
N LYS A 139 11.96 3.57 22.35
CA LYS A 139 12.25 2.35 23.15
C LYS A 139 11.14 1.98 24.14
N THR A 140 9.88 2.25 23.80
CA THR A 140 8.73 1.95 24.65
C THR A 140 7.66 1.21 23.86
N PRO A 141 6.81 0.39 24.51
CA PRO A 141 5.68 -0.27 23.85
C PRO A 141 4.71 0.69 23.14
N ARG A 142 4.74 2.00 23.48
CA ARG A 142 3.95 3.04 22.80
C ARG A 142 4.27 3.16 21.31
N VAL A 143 5.41 2.62 20.85
CA VAL A 143 5.76 2.54 19.43
C VAL A 143 4.69 1.84 18.60
N TYR A 144 3.97 0.87 19.17
CA TYR A 144 2.87 0.18 18.47
C TYR A 144 1.74 1.14 18.08
N ARG A 145 1.43 2.12 18.94
CA ARG A 145 0.44 3.16 18.62
C ARG A 145 0.91 4.07 17.49
N ILE A 146 2.21 4.30 17.36
CA ILE A 146 2.80 5.07 16.25
C ILE A 146 2.64 4.27 14.95
N VAL A 147 2.98 2.97 14.97
CA VAL A 147 2.82 2.08 13.81
C VAL A 147 1.37 2.02 13.35
N MET A 148 0.40 1.92 14.27
CA MET A 148 -1.02 1.92 13.92
C MET A 148 -1.50 3.24 13.30
N LYS A 149 -0.97 4.38 13.75
CA LYS A 149 -1.24 5.68 13.11
C LYS A 149 -0.67 5.72 11.69
N ASP A 150 0.53 5.19 11.49
CA ASP A 150 1.16 5.12 10.16
C ASP A 150 0.29 4.28 9.20
N VAL A 151 -0.27 3.15 9.65
CA VAL A 151 -1.25 2.37 8.86
C VAL A 151 -2.45 3.24 8.50
N GLY A 152 -3.05 3.96 9.46
CA GLY A 152 -4.20 4.84 9.20
C GLY A 152 -3.90 5.95 8.18
N HIS A 153 -2.71 6.57 8.25
CA HIS A 153 -2.29 7.56 7.27
C HIS A 153 -2.17 6.97 5.86
N LEU A 154 -1.53 5.80 5.75
CA LEU A 154 -1.37 5.09 4.48
C LEU A 154 -2.72 4.64 3.91
N SER A 155 -3.62 4.13 4.75
CA SER A 155 -4.97 3.72 4.36
C SER A 155 -5.77 4.89 3.78
N GLN A 156 -5.72 6.06 4.41
CA GLN A 156 -6.39 7.24 3.85
C GLN A 156 -5.76 7.68 2.52
N THR A 157 -4.43 7.69 2.42
CA THR A 157 -3.74 7.99 1.16
C THR A 157 -4.12 6.97 0.08
N PHE A 158 -4.24 5.68 0.41
CA PHE A 158 -4.71 4.64 -0.51
C PHE A 158 -6.11 4.93 -1.05
N TYR A 159 -7.05 5.29 -0.19
CA TYR A 159 -8.41 5.66 -0.63
C TYR A 159 -8.40 6.88 -1.57
N LEU A 160 -7.61 7.91 -1.26
CA LEU A 160 -7.54 9.12 -2.10
C LEU A 160 -6.90 8.82 -3.47
N VAL A 161 -5.81 8.05 -3.50
CA VAL A 161 -5.15 7.66 -4.76
C VAL A 161 -6.04 6.76 -5.59
N ALA A 162 -6.74 5.80 -4.99
CA ALA A 162 -7.70 4.96 -5.70
C ALA A 162 -8.87 5.79 -6.26
N SER A 163 -9.40 6.74 -5.48
CA SER A 163 -10.48 7.62 -5.93
C SER A 163 -10.04 8.53 -7.08
N TRP A 164 -8.82 9.06 -7.03
CA TRP A 164 -8.22 9.83 -8.13
C TRP A 164 -8.10 8.99 -9.42
N LEU A 165 -7.69 7.72 -9.30
CA LEU A 165 -7.62 6.78 -10.41
C LEU A 165 -9.00 6.20 -10.82
N LYS A 166 -10.08 6.62 -10.15
CA LYS A 166 -11.45 6.09 -10.35
C LYS A 166 -11.54 4.57 -10.16
N LEU A 167 -10.76 4.04 -9.23
CA LEU A 167 -10.74 2.63 -8.85
C LEU A 167 -11.51 2.39 -7.54
N GLY A 168 -12.06 1.17 -7.41
CA GLY A 168 -12.63 0.70 -6.16
C GLY A 168 -11.54 0.38 -5.14
N ALA A 169 -11.76 0.75 -3.88
CA ALA A 169 -10.86 0.42 -2.77
C ALA A 169 -11.62 0.07 -1.50
N PHE A 170 -11.04 -0.83 -0.71
CA PHE A 170 -11.49 -1.14 0.65
C PHE A 170 -10.29 -1.41 1.55
N LEU A 171 -10.54 -1.37 2.86
CA LEU A 171 -9.59 -1.78 3.89
C LEU A 171 -10.22 -2.91 4.69
N LEU A 172 -9.37 -3.87 5.06
CA LEU A 172 -9.70 -4.96 5.95
C LEU A 172 -8.78 -4.89 7.17
N ASP A 173 -9.36 -4.86 8.37
CA ASP A 173 -8.59 -4.81 9.61
C ASP A 173 -8.37 -6.20 10.24
N THR A 174 -9.06 -7.23 9.73
CA THR A 174 -9.02 -8.58 10.26
C THR A 174 -8.51 -9.56 9.22
N LEU A 175 -7.36 -10.16 9.50
CA LEU A 175 -6.86 -11.32 8.77
C LEU A 175 -6.72 -12.46 9.78
N LYS A 176 -7.45 -13.55 9.59
CA LYS A 176 -7.26 -14.77 10.35
C LYS A 176 -5.94 -15.40 9.92
N THR A 177 -5.09 -15.64 10.89
CA THR A 177 -3.92 -16.51 10.76
C THR A 177 -4.24 -17.80 11.50
N ASN A 178 -4.07 -18.94 10.83
CA ASN A 178 -4.21 -20.27 11.45
C ASN A 178 -3.22 -20.46 12.60
#